data_AF-A0A2U1BGF3-F1
#
_entry.id   AF-A0A2U1BGF3-F1
#
_cell.length_a   1.000
_cell.length_b   1.000
_cell.length_c   1.000
_cell.angle_alpha   90.00
_cell.angle_beta   90.00
_cell.angle_gamma   90.00
#
_symmetry.space_group_name_H-M   'P 1'
#
loop_
_entity.id
_entity.type
_entity.pdbx_description
1 polymer ?
#
loop_
_entity_poly.entity_id
_entity_poly.type
_entity_poly.pdbx_seq_one_letter_code
_entity_poly.pdbx_strand_id
1 'polypeptide(L)'
;MGKKLIITAALCGAGTMKSQTPYVPVTPEEIAADAVAVVKAGASVIHIHVRDDEGKNTMETERFCHVVNLVREELAKANLDAVLNLTSSGSKFSEDMRLAHLP
;
A
#
# COMPACT_ATOMS: atom_id res chain seq x y z
N MET A 1 -29.03 13.48 -7.23
CA MET A 1 -27.82 12.87 -6.63
C MET A 1 -26.59 13.57 -7.18
N GLY A 2 -25.62 13.94 -6.34
CA GLY A 2 -24.34 14.50 -6.78
C GLY A 2 -23.45 13.46 -7.47
N LYS A 3 -22.45 13.92 -8.24
CA LYS A 3 -21.43 13.03 -8.84
C LYS A 3 -20.65 12.32 -7.72
N LYS A 4 -20.43 11.01 -7.85
CA LYS A 4 -19.59 10.26 -6.92
C LYS A 4 -18.13 10.69 -7.11
N LEU A 5 -17.43 10.93 -6.00
CA LEU A 5 -16.01 11.29 -5.98
C LEU A 5 -15.19 10.04 -5.59
N ILE A 6 -14.14 9.75 -6.36
CA ILE A 6 -13.16 8.72 -6.02
C ILE A 6 -12.03 9.40 -5.24
N ILE A 7 -11.69 8.85 -4.08
CA ILE A 7 -10.57 9.29 -3.26
C ILE A 7 -9.54 8.17 -3.24
N THR A 8 -8.33 8.47 -3.68
CA THR A 8 -7.18 7.56 -3.61
C THR A 8 -6.26 7.98 -2.47
N ALA A 9 -5.97 7.06 -1.56
CA ALA A 9 -4.97 7.27 -0.51
C ALA A 9 -3.66 6.57 -0.88
N ALA A 10 -2.57 7.34 -1.03
CA ALA A 10 -1.22 6.80 -1.18
C ALA A 10 -0.54 6.79 0.18
N LEU A 11 -0.19 5.61 0.69
CA LEU A 11 0.17 5.43 2.10
C LEU A 11 1.60 5.90 2.40
N CYS A 12 2.62 5.13 2.01
CA CYS A 12 4.02 5.42 2.35
C CYS A 12 4.88 5.97 1.20
N GLY A 13 4.54 5.62 -0.04
CA GLY A 13 5.39 5.89 -1.20
C GLY A 13 6.79 5.27 -1.07
N ALA A 14 7.75 5.79 -1.85
CA ALA A 14 9.15 5.30 -1.86
C ALA A 14 10.18 6.28 -1.24
N GLY A 15 9.81 7.55 -1.05
CA GLY A 15 10.75 8.61 -0.66
C GLY A 15 10.81 8.90 0.84
N THR A 16 9.66 9.05 1.49
CA THR A 16 9.60 9.45 2.91
C THR A 16 10.10 8.34 3.82
N MET A 17 10.93 8.68 4.80
CA MET A 17 11.52 7.77 5.80
C MET A 17 10.99 8.06 7.21
N LYS A 18 11.06 7.07 8.12
CA LYS A 18 10.69 7.20 9.54
C LYS A 18 11.48 8.30 10.27
N SER A 19 12.70 8.57 9.82
CA SER A 19 13.54 9.67 10.34
C SER A 19 12.98 11.07 10.02
N GLN A 20 12.15 11.20 8.99
CA GLN A 20 11.48 12.45 8.61
C GLN A 20 10.12 12.59 9.30
N THR A 21 9.41 11.48 9.51
CA THR A 21 8.17 11.43 10.27
C THR A 21 7.94 10.02 10.81
N PRO A 22 7.61 9.84 12.10
CA PRO A 22 7.36 8.52 12.67
C PRO A 22 6.08 7.87 12.12
N TYR A 23 5.23 8.65 11.45
CA TYR A 23 3.90 8.23 10.99
C TYR A 23 3.90 7.60 9.59
N VAL A 24 5.01 7.60 8.84
CA VAL A 24 5.05 6.88 7.56
C VAL A 24 4.96 5.37 7.83
N PRO A 25 3.99 4.63 7.26
CA PRO A 25 3.90 3.20 7.50
C PRO A 25 5.00 2.47 6.74
N VAL A 26 5.68 1.54 7.41
CA VAL A 26 6.80 0.76 6.86
C VAL A 26 6.52 -0.73 6.95
N THR A 27 6.02 -1.21 8.09
CA THR A 27 5.74 -2.64 8.27
C THR A 27 4.42 -3.05 7.58
N PRO A 28 4.24 -4.33 7.25
CA PRO A 28 2.97 -4.83 6.73
C PRO A 28 1.76 -4.48 7.61
N GLU A 29 1.91 -4.56 8.93
CA GLU A 29 0.86 -4.27 9.91
C GLU A 29 0.51 -2.79 9.94
N GLU A 30 1.51 -1.90 9.88
CA GLU A 30 1.29 -0.46 9.77
C GLU A 30 0.56 -0.12 8.47
N ILE A 31 0.96 -0.73 7.35
CA ILE A 31 0.34 -0.51 6.04
C ILE A 31 -1.12 -1.00 6.04
N ALA A 32 -1.40 -2.17 6.64
CA ALA A 32 -2.76 -2.70 6.74
C ALA A 32 -3.65 -1.87 7.67
N ALA A 33 -3.11 -1.39 8.80
CA ALA A 33 -3.82 -0.50 9.71
C ALA A 33 -4.20 0.83 9.02
N ASP A 34 -3.26 1.44 8.28
CA ASP A 34 -3.51 2.66 7.52
C ASP A 34 -4.52 2.43 6.39
N ALA A 35 -4.45 1.29 5.69
CA ALA A 35 -5.42 0.90 4.68
C ALA A 35 -6.86 0.84 5.24
N VAL A 36 -7.05 0.24 6.42
CA VAL A 36 -8.36 0.25 7.09
C VAL A 36 -8.78 1.67 7.47
N ALA A 37 -7.86 2.46 8.04
CA ALA A 37 -8.16 3.81 8.51
C ALA A 37 -8.59 4.73 7.37
N VAL A 38 -7.88 4.73 6.24
CA VAL A 38 -8.21 5.60 5.10
C VAL A 38 -9.52 5.19 4.41
N VAL A 39 -9.84 3.89 4.36
CA VAL A 39 -11.11 3.43 3.78
C VAL A 39 -12.28 3.79 4.70
N LYS A 40 -12.13 3.68 6.02
CA LYS A 40 -13.12 4.21 6.98
C LYS A 40 -13.33 5.72 6.83
N ALA A 41 -12.27 6.45 6.47
CA ALA A 41 -12.35 7.89 6.22
C ALA A 41 -12.95 8.26 4.86
N GLY A 42 -13.17 7.30 3.96
CA GLY A 42 -13.86 7.48 2.68
C GLY A 42 -13.00 7.29 1.43
N ALA A 43 -11.76 6.80 1.56
CA ALA A 43 -10.97 6.37 0.40
C ALA A 43 -11.62 5.13 -0.26
N SER A 44 -11.72 5.16 -1.59
CA SER A 44 -12.20 4.01 -2.39
C SER A 44 -11.07 3.28 -3.12
N VAL A 45 -9.87 3.86 -3.14
CA VAL A 45 -8.66 3.27 -3.72
C VAL A 45 -7.50 3.44 -2.74
N ILE A 46 -6.69 2.40 -2.56
CA ILE A 46 -5.45 2.43 -1.78
C ILE A 46 -4.27 2.20 -2.74
N HIS A 47 -3.34 3.15 -2.78
CA HIS A 47 -2.09 3.01 -3.53
C HIS A 47 -0.97 2.53 -2.62
N ILE A 48 -0.37 1.38 -2.97
CA ILE A 48 0.55 0.63 -2.11
C ILE A 48 1.97 0.62 -2.68
N HIS A 49 2.91 0.94 -1.80
CA HIS A 49 4.32 0.60 -1.91
C HIS A 49 4.65 -0.32 -0.73
N VAL A 50 5.69 -1.14 -0.86
CA VAL A 50 6.24 -1.93 0.25
C VAL A 50 7.68 -1.52 0.55
N ARG A 51 8.09 -1.74 1.80
CA ARG A 51 9.44 -1.43 2.29
C ARG A 51 10.12 -2.68 2.82
N ASP A 52 11.44 -2.74 2.67
CA ASP A 52 12.26 -3.75 3.34
C ASP A 52 12.39 -3.44 4.85
N ASP A 53 13.09 -4.31 5.56
CA ASP A 53 13.24 -4.21 7.02
C ASP A 53 14.11 -3.01 7.44
N GLU A 54 14.85 -2.40 6.50
CA GLU A 54 15.59 -1.15 6.68
C GLU A 54 14.75 0.09 6.32
N GLY A 55 13.50 -0.08 5.90
CA GLY A 55 12.59 0.98 5.50
C GLY A 55 12.83 1.53 4.08
N LYS A 56 13.69 0.88 3.28
CA LYS A 56 13.95 1.27 1.89
C LYS A 56 12.91 0.63 0.97
N ASN A 57 12.72 1.23 -0.21
CA ASN A 57 11.80 0.69 -1.20
C ASN A 57 12.33 -0.62 -1.81
N THR A 58 11.46 -1.62 -1.88
CA THR A 58 11.72 -2.94 -2.47
C THR A 58 10.63 -3.35 -3.47
N MET A 59 10.97 -4.24 -4.41
CA MET A 59 10.06 -4.86 -5.38
C MET A 59 9.97 -6.39 -5.19
N GLU A 60 10.26 -6.89 -3.98
CA GLU A 60 10.12 -8.31 -3.64
C GLU A 60 8.66 -8.77 -3.75
N THR A 61 8.41 -9.69 -4.69
CA THR A 61 7.07 -10.24 -4.95
C THR A 61 6.44 -10.85 -3.71
N GLU A 62 7.18 -11.66 -2.95
CA GLU A 62 6.65 -12.31 -1.73
C GLU A 62 6.19 -11.28 -0.69
N ARG A 63 6.93 -10.17 -0.56
CA ARG A 63 6.59 -9.09 0.36
C ARG A 63 5.34 -8.34 -0.10
N PHE A 64 5.20 -8.09 -1.39
CA PHE A 64 3.95 -7.56 -1.95
C PHE A 64 2.77 -8.49 -1.68
N CYS A 65 2.91 -9.79 -1.94
CA CYS A 65 1.87 -10.78 -1.65
C CYS A 65 1.47 -10.77 -0.18
N HIS A 66 2.45 -10.74 0.72
CA HIS A 66 2.21 -10.70 2.17
C HIS A 66 1.42 -9.44 2.58
N VAL A 67 1.88 -8.26 2.16
CA VAL A 67 1.19 -6.99 2.47
C VAL A 67 -0.21 -6.96 1.89
N VAL A 68 -0.40 -7.37 0.64
CA VAL A 68 -1.71 -7.37 -0.03
C VAL A 68 -2.68 -8.33 0.64
N ASN A 69 -2.23 -9.52 1.02
CA ASN A 69 -3.06 -10.51 1.72
C ASN A 69 -3.48 -9.97 3.08
N LEU A 70 -2.57 -9.36 3.84
CA LEU A 70 -2.87 -8.77 5.14
C LEU A 70 -3.84 -7.59 5.01
N VAL A 71 -3.63 -6.69 4.05
CA VAL A 71 -4.55 -5.57 3.77
C VAL A 71 -5.96 -6.07 3.46
N ARG A 72 -6.08 -7.10 2.61
CA ARG A 72 -7.38 -7.70 2.28
C ARG A 72 -8.05 -8.33 3.50
N GLU A 73 -7.28 -9.05 4.31
CA GLU A 73 -7.77 -9.66 5.54
C GLU A 73 -8.31 -8.62 6.52
N GLU A 74 -7.55 -7.54 6.77
CA GLU A 74 -7.94 -6.49 7.72
C GLU A 74 -9.13 -5.66 7.22
N LEU A 75 -9.22 -5.37 5.91
CA LEU A 75 -10.40 -4.76 5.31
C LEU A 75 -11.64 -5.66 5.47
N ALA A 76 -11.51 -6.96 5.22
CA ALA A 76 -12.59 -7.92 5.37
C ALA A 76 -13.06 -8.02 6.83
N LYS A 77 -12.14 -8.08 7.80
CA LYS A 77 -12.45 -8.05 9.25
C LYS A 77 -13.22 -6.80 9.65
N ALA A 78 -12.92 -5.66 9.00
CA ALA A 78 -13.62 -4.40 9.22
C ALA A 78 -14.91 -4.23 8.39
N ASN A 79 -15.29 -5.23 7.58
CA ASN A 79 -16.39 -5.16 6.62
C ASN A 79 -16.28 -3.98 5.65
N LEU A 80 -15.08 -3.78 5.11
CA LEU A 80 -14.72 -2.74 4.15
C LEU A 80 -14.27 -3.34 2.83
N ASP A 81 -14.44 -2.58 1.75
CA ASP A 81 -13.97 -2.92 0.41
C ASP A 81 -13.30 -1.70 -0.24
N ALA A 82 -12.21 -1.94 -0.96
CA ALA A 82 -11.43 -0.91 -1.63
C ALA A 82 -10.60 -1.50 -2.78
N VAL A 83 -10.41 -0.70 -3.82
CA VAL A 83 -9.51 -1.07 -4.91
C VAL A 83 -8.06 -0.95 -4.45
N LEU A 84 -7.29 -2.02 -4.60
CA LEU A 84 -5.85 -2.01 -4.33
C LEU A 84 -5.10 -1.69 -5.63
N ASN A 85 -4.34 -0.59 -5.61
CA ASN A 85 -3.48 -0.14 -6.69
C ASN A 85 -2.02 -0.36 -6.27
N LEU A 86 -1.32 -1.28 -6.93
CA LEU A 86 0.05 -1.64 -6.59
C LEU A 86 1.03 -0.91 -7.50
N THR A 87 2.06 -0.32 -6.91
CA THR A 87 3.05 0.45 -7.65
C THR A 87 3.87 -0.42 -8.61
N SER A 88 4.03 0.03 -9.85
CA SER A 88 4.98 -0.53 -10.82
C SER A 88 6.20 0.39 -11.02
N SER A 89 6.43 1.36 -10.13
CA SER A 89 7.59 2.27 -10.19
C SER A 89 8.89 1.58 -9.74
N GLY A 90 9.88 2.31 -9.25
CA GLY A 90 11.14 1.74 -8.75
C GLY A 90 12.16 1.50 -9.86
N SER A 91 12.49 2.54 -10.64
CA SER A 91 13.40 2.48 -11.79
C SER A 91 14.81 1.93 -11.51
N LYS A 92 15.21 1.77 -10.25
CA LYS A 92 16.45 1.06 -9.85
C LYS A 92 16.35 -0.47 -10.01
N PHE A 93 15.15 -1.01 -10.20
CA PHE A 93 14.86 -2.43 -10.38
C PHE A 93 14.54 -2.74 -11.85
N SER A 94 14.77 -3.99 -12.27
CA SER A 94 14.39 -4.46 -13.61
C SER A 94 12.86 -4.40 -13.81
N GLU A 95 12.44 -4.28 -15.05
CA GLU A 95 11.00 -4.28 -15.41
C GLU A 95 10.31 -5.56 -14.93
N ASP A 96 10.92 -6.73 -15.14
CA ASP A 96 10.39 -8.01 -14.67
C ASP A 96 10.10 -7.99 -13.17
N MET A 97 11.03 -7.50 -12.33
CA MET A 97 10.79 -7.37 -10.89
C MET A 97 9.68 -6.37 -10.58
N ARG A 98 9.61 -5.27 -11.33
CA ARG A 98 8.61 -4.23 -11.11
C ARG A 98 7.18 -4.68 -11.44
N LEU A 99 7.03 -5.72 -12.25
CA LEU A 99 5.74 -6.25 -12.69
C LEU A 99 5.41 -7.62 -12.07
N ALA A 100 6.38 -8.34 -11.51
CA ALA A 100 6.21 -9.71 -11.01
C ALA A 100 5.15 -9.91 -9.90
N HIS A 101 4.70 -8.83 -9.25
CA HIS A 101 3.65 -8.88 -8.23
C HIS A 101 2.24 -8.64 -8.79
N LEU A 102 2.14 -8.32 -10.08
CA LEU A 102 0.88 -8.17 -10.80
C LEU A 102 0.51 -9.50 -11.47
N PRO A 103 -0.79 -9.83 -11.56
CA PRO A 103 -1.28 -11.05 -12.22
C PRO A 103 -1.06 -11.05 -13.73
#